data_AF-A0A5B7HP04-F1
#
_entry.id   AF-A0A5B7HP04-F1
#
_cell.length_a   1.000
_cell.length_b   1.000
_cell.length_c   1.000
_cell.angle_alpha   90.00
_cell.angle_beta   90.00
_cell.angle_gamma   90.00
#
_symmetry.space_group_name_H-M   'P 1'
#
loop_
_entity.id
_entity.type
_entity.pdbx_description
1 polymer ?
#
loop_
_entity_poly.entity_id
_entity_poly.type
_entity_poly.pdbx_seq_one_letter_code
_entity_poly.pdbx_strand_id
1 'polypeptide(L)'
;MYHGTEGVKNKRKLRCCLVQDGREIRAGGLRLLRYLIFTKEDVEALMAVNVIPLVIRCMDIMLDNQVERVQALRLARRLLMVAPDLFPLSLARCLVAIARDGAKERDRLLRSALATLNEMGRRQSVTVVLYGTVFMIHVTQSLLGHFAAILNTQVFVECGGVGVVLHNVLDCAMPRINEALLAAILYLLNTPLWRPHCSELHQVLAPFSDFNYKHTSYDLDYYSKSEERELRTQAAKLAVLVCLRSWPGLVSLCQPNTAALKSLVALLYPNHEETRVGTCPKAVHAALVV
;
A
#
# COMPACT_ATOMS: atom_id res chain seq x y z
N MET A 1 -37.90 -12.33 12.84
CA MET A 1 -36.88 -12.71 13.86
C MET A 1 -36.30 -14.12 13.70
N TYR A 2 -36.78 -14.99 12.80
CA TYR A 2 -36.24 -16.37 12.66
C TYR A 2 -35.06 -16.54 11.69
N HIS A 3 -34.78 -15.59 10.79
CA HIS A 3 -33.67 -15.71 9.83
C HIS A 3 -32.27 -15.45 10.43
N GLY A 4 -32.17 -14.72 11.54
CA GLY A 4 -30.87 -14.39 12.14
C GLY A 4 -30.18 -15.59 12.81
N THR A 5 -30.95 -16.48 13.44
CA THR A 5 -30.39 -17.59 14.23
C THR A 5 -29.86 -18.74 13.37
N GLU A 6 -30.47 -19.01 12.21
CA GLU A 6 -29.96 -20.04 11.28
C GLU A 6 -28.72 -19.55 10.53
N GLY A 7 -28.69 -18.27 10.14
CA GLY A 7 -27.51 -17.66 9.51
C GLY A 7 -26.27 -17.76 10.41
N VAL A 8 -26.42 -17.48 11.71
CA VAL A 8 -25.33 -17.59 12.69
C VAL A 8 -24.90 -19.06 12.91
N LYS A 9 -25.85 -20.01 12.96
CA LYS A 9 -25.54 -21.45 13.08
C LYS A 9 -24.77 -21.96 11.86
N ASN A 10 -25.13 -21.54 10.66
CA ASN A 10 -24.41 -21.91 9.43
C ASN A 10 -23.00 -21.28 9.41
N LYS A 11 -22.85 -20.03 9.84
CA LYS A 11 -21.54 -19.36 10.00
C LYS A 11 -20.64 -20.06 11.03
N ARG A 12 -21.19 -20.69 12.09
CA ARG A 12 -20.41 -21.53 13.02
C ARG A 12 -19.92 -22.82 12.40
N LYS A 13 -20.75 -23.52 11.60
CA LYS A 13 -20.33 -24.75 10.89
C LYS A 13 -19.19 -24.47 9.90
N LEU A 14 -19.17 -23.29 9.30
CA LEU A 14 -18.10 -22.82 8.41
C LEU A 14 -16.74 -22.67 9.10
N ARG A 15 -16.70 -22.41 10.41
CA ARG A 15 -15.43 -22.42 11.17
C ARG A 15 -14.78 -23.79 11.14
N CYS A 16 -15.57 -24.85 11.26
CA CYS A 16 -15.07 -26.22 11.24
C CYS A 16 -14.34 -26.53 9.93
N CYS A 17 -14.82 -26.00 8.79
CA CYS A 17 -14.18 -26.17 7.48
C CYS A 17 -12.78 -25.52 7.42
N LEU A 18 -12.57 -24.40 8.13
CA LEU A 18 -11.28 -23.71 8.17
C LEU A 18 -10.26 -24.40 9.08
N VAL A 19 -10.70 -25.29 9.98
CA VAL A 19 -9.82 -26.04 10.89
C VAL A 19 -9.41 -27.41 10.30
N GLN A 20 -10.06 -27.87 9.23
CA GLN A 20 -9.74 -29.13 8.57
C GLN A 20 -8.32 -29.14 8.00
N ASP A 21 -7.68 -30.32 7.97
CA ASP A 21 -6.31 -30.50 7.46
C ASP A 21 -6.22 -30.35 5.94
N GLY A 22 -7.32 -30.58 5.22
CA GLY A 22 -7.39 -30.44 3.77
C GLY A 22 -7.30 -28.99 3.29
N ARG A 23 -6.20 -28.63 2.62
CA ARG A 23 -5.99 -27.28 2.03
C ARG A 23 -7.11 -26.85 1.07
N GLU A 24 -7.68 -27.79 0.32
CA GLU A 24 -8.76 -27.53 -0.62
C GLU A 24 -10.08 -27.21 0.09
N ILE A 25 -10.34 -27.90 1.21
CA ILE A 25 -11.53 -27.67 2.05
C ILE A 25 -11.45 -26.29 2.69
N ARG A 26 -10.27 -25.90 3.20
CA ARG A 26 -10.06 -24.55 3.75
C ARG A 26 -10.24 -23.48 2.68
N ALA A 27 -9.66 -23.66 1.50
CA ALA A 27 -9.84 -22.74 0.37
C ALA A 27 -11.30 -22.63 -0.09
N GLY A 28 -12.02 -23.76 -0.15
CA GLY A 28 -13.45 -23.80 -0.43
C GLY A 28 -14.28 -23.08 0.62
N GLY A 29 -13.95 -23.27 1.91
CA GLY A 29 -14.56 -22.57 3.04
C GLY A 29 -14.37 -21.06 2.96
N LEU A 30 -13.15 -20.58 2.70
CA LEU A 30 -12.86 -19.15 2.49
C LEU A 30 -13.62 -18.58 1.30
N ARG A 31 -13.71 -19.34 0.20
CA ARG A 31 -14.47 -18.94 -0.99
C ARG A 31 -15.96 -18.84 -0.68
N LEU A 32 -16.52 -19.77 0.08
CA LEU A 32 -17.93 -19.74 0.51
C LEU A 32 -18.18 -18.54 1.42
N LEU A 33 -17.32 -18.30 2.41
CA LEU A 33 -17.40 -17.13 3.29
C LEU A 33 -17.43 -15.84 2.50
N ARG A 34 -16.60 -15.72 1.45
CA ARG A 34 -16.60 -14.54 0.58
C ARG A 34 -17.94 -14.32 -0.13
N TYR A 35 -18.60 -15.40 -0.57
CA TYR A 35 -19.93 -15.32 -1.20
C TYR A 35 -21.08 -15.14 -0.21
N LEU A 36 -20.82 -15.25 1.11
CA LEU A 36 -21.82 -14.97 2.14
C LEU A 36 -21.80 -13.51 2.63
N ILE A 37 -20.80 -12.72 2.21
CA ILE A 37 -20.62 -11.34 2.68
C ILE A 37 -21.12 -10.36 1.61
N PHE A 38 -22.29 -9.79 1.86
CA PHE A 38 -22.87 -8.72 1.05
C PHE A 38 -23.17 -7.46 1.85
N THR A 39 -23.54 -7.63 3.11
CA THR A 39 -24.03 -6.54 3.98
C THR A 39 -23.09 -6.28 5.15
N LYS A 40 -23.27 -5.15 5.84
CA LYS A 40 -22.46 -4.80 7.01
C LYS A 40 -22.76 -5.74 8.18
N GLU A 41 -24.02 -6.13 8.33
CA GLU A 41 -24.50 -7.09 9.33
C GLU A 41 -23.83 -8.47 9.16
N ASP A 42 -23.51 -8.85 7.93
CA ASP A 42 -22.79 -10.10 7.67
C ASP A 42 -21.36 -10.09 8.22
N VAL A 43 -20.70 -8.93 8.11
CA VAL A 43 -19.35 -8.72 8.65
C VAL A 43 -19.39 -8.70 10.17
N GLU A 44 -20.35 -8.01 10.78
CA GLU A 44 -20.55 -8.00 12.24
C GLU A 44 -20.80 -9.41 12.78
N ALA A 45 -21.64 -10.20 12.11
CA ALA A 45 -21.86 -11.60 12.46
C ALA A 45 -20.59 -12.46 12.32
N LEU A 46 -19.75 -12.19 11.31
CA LEU A 46 -18.48 -12.89 11.13
C LEU A 46 -17.48 -12.57 12.26
N MET A 47 -17.46 -11.29 12.68
CA MET A 47 -16.67 -10.82 13.81
C MET A 47 -17.14 -11.46 15.12
N ALA A 48 -18.45 -11.51 15.37
CA ALA A 48 -19.04 -12.16 16.55
C ALA A 48 -18.74 -13.66 16.60
N VAL A 49 -18.61 -14.31 15.44
CA VAL A 49 -18.27 -15.73 15.32
C VAL A 49 -16.75 -15.97 15.40
N ASN A 50 -15.90 -14.95 15.55
CA ASN A 50 -14.44 -15.08 15.70
C ASN A 50 -13.78 -15.89 14.56
N VAL A 51 -14.17 -15.61 13.32
CA VAL A 51 -13.58 -16.26 12.13
C VAL A 51 -12.28 -15.59 11.68
N ILE A 52 -12.11 -14.29 11.95
CA ILE A 52 -10.94 -13.51 11.50
C ILE A 52 -9.59 -14.11 11.89
N PRO A 53 -9.36 -14.60 13.14
CA PRO A 53 -8.09 -15.22 13.49
C PRO A 53 -7.76 -16.47 12.66
N LEU A 54 -8.79 -17.23 12.26
CA LEU A 54 -8.61 -18.38 11.36
C LEU A 54 -8.23 -17.93 9.95
N VAL A 55 -8.83 -16.85 9.45
CA VAL A 55 -8.45 -16.27 8.15
C VAL A 55 -7.00 -15.78 8.16
N ILE A 56 -6.56 -15.14 9.25
CA ILE A 56 -5.17 -14.71 9.44
C ILE A 56 -4.24 -15.92 9.40
N ARG A 57 -4.56 -16.99 10.14
CA ARG A 57 -3.79 -18.25 10.11
C ARG A 57 -3.69 -18.82 8.69
N CYS A 58 -4.77 -18.82 7.93
CA CYS A 58 -4.80 -19.28 6.53
C CYS A 58 -3.97 -18.40 5.58
N MET A 59 -3.70 -17.15 5.94
CA MET A 59 -2.97 -16.18 5.13
C MET A 59 -1.47 -16.16 5.45
N ASP A 60 -1.13 -16.28 6.73
CA ASP A 60 0.23 -16.17 7.28
C ASP A 60 1.05 -17.46 7.07
N ILE A 61 0.44 -18.63 7.23
CA ILE A 61 1.14 -19.90 7.10
C ILE A 61 1.45 -20.20 5.62
N MET A 62 2.74 -20.21 5.26
CA MET A 62 3.23 -20.67 3.95
C MET A 62 3.55 -22.17 3.96
N LEU A 63 2.55 -23.03 3.68
CA LEU A 63 2.72 -24.49 3.56
C LEU A 63 2.04 -25.00 2.29
N ASP A 64 2.68 -24.90 1.12
CA ASP A 64 2.15 -25.39 -0.17
C ASP A 64 0.65 -25.10 -0.42
N ASN A 65 0.19 -23.95 0.08
CA ASN A 65 -1.22 -23.59 0.21
C ASN A 65 -1.53 -22.26 -0.50
N GLN A 66 -0.86 -22.00 -1.62
CA GLN A 66 -1.01 -20.77 -2.41
C GLN A 66 -2.48 -20.45 -2.74
N VAL A 67 -3.29 -21.49 -3.04
CA VAL A 67 -4.72 -21.31 -3.33
C VAL A 67 -5.49 -20.82 -2.11
N GLU A 68 -5.22 -21.38 -0.93
CA GLU A 68 -5.84 -20.99 0.34
C GLU A 68 -5.54 -19.52 0.66
N ARG A 69 -4.26 -19.15 0.60
CA ARG A 69 -3.79 -17.78 0.89
C ARG A 69 -4.39 -16.76 -0.07
N VAL A 70 -4.49 -17.08 -1.38
CA VAL A 70 -5.17 -16.23 -2.37
C VAL A 70 -6.65 -16.04 -2.03
N GLN A 71 -7.36 -17.09 -1.59
CA GLN A 71 -8.76 -16.95 -1.19
C GLN A 71 -8.91 -16.16 0.12
N ALA A 72 -8.01 -16.33 1.08
CA ALA A 72 -7.98 -15.53 2.31
C ALA A 72 -7.78 -14.04 2.00
N LEU A 73 -6.84 -13.71 1.12
CA LEU A 73 -6.62 -12.34 0.67
C LEU A 73 -7.82 -11.76 -0.08
N ARG A 74 -8.45 -12.55 -0.95
CA ARG A 74 -9.68 -12.14 -1.66
C ARG A 74 -10.84 -11.91 -0.70
N LEU A 75 -10.92 -12.70 0.36
CA LEU A 75 -11.88 -12.49 1.45
C LEU A 75 -11.57 -11.20 2.22
N ALA A 76 -10.30 -10.96 2.57
CA ALA A 76 -9.85 -9.71 3.21
C ALA A 76 -10.22 -8.47 2.37
N ARG A 77 -9.95 -8.50 1.06
CA ARG A 77 -10.35 -7.43 0.14
C ARG A 77 -11.87 -7.26 0.06
N ARG A 78 -12.64 -8.36 0.11
CA ARG A 78 -14.11 -8.29 0.14
C ARG A 78 -14.62 -7.64 1.44
N LEU A 79 -14.03 -7.97 2.58
CA LEU A 79 -14.36 -7.34 3.87
C LEU A 79 -14.13 -5.83 3.81
N LEU A 80 -12.98 -5.41 3.29
CA LEU A 80 -12.65 -3.99 3.11
C LEU A 80 -13.67 -3.26 2.23
N MET A 81 -14.08 -3.88 1.11
CA MET A 81 -15.04 -3.30 0.16
C MET A 81 -16.48 -3.21 0.70
N VAL A 82 -16.88 -4.08 1.64
CA VAL A 82 -18.25 -4.12 2.18
C VAL A 82 -18.38 -3.27 3.44
N ALA A 83 -17.41 -3.38 4.37
CA ALA A 83 -17.44 -2.68 5.64
C ALA A 83 -16.02 -2.19 6.02
N PRO A 84 -15.55 -1.06 5.46
CA PRO A 84 -14.23 -0.52 5.79
C PRO A 84 -14.08 -0.14 7.26
N ASP A 85 -15.15 0.38 7.88
CA ASP A 85 -15.14 0.82 9.28
C ASP A 85 -14.93 -0.33 10.26
N LEU A 86 -15.34 -1.54 9.89
CA LEU A 86 -15.25 -2.75 10.72
C LEU A 86 -14.04 -3.61 10.35
N PHE A 87 -13.13 -3.10 9.51
CA PHE A 87 -11.98 -3.86 9.07
C PHE A 87 -11.07 -4.17 10.27
N PRO A 88 -10.79 -5.45 10.56
CA PRO A 88 -10.05 -5.82 11.76
C PRO A 88 -8.57 -5.43 11.65
N LEU A 89 -8.08 -4.69 12.66
CA LEU A 89 -6.68 -4.27 12.75
C LEU A 89 -5.68 -5.44 12.73
N SER A 90 -6.06 -6.60 13.27
CA SER A 90 -5.24 -7.82 13.23
C SER A 90 -5.01 -8.33 11.80
N LEU A 91 -6.02 -8.24 10.93
CA LEU A 91 -5.90 -8.62 9.53
C LEU A 91 -5.06 -7.58 8.76
N ALA A 92 -5.23 -6.29 9.07
CA ALA A 92 -4.40 -5.21 8.52
C ALA A 92 -2.91 -5.42 8.86
N ARG A 93 -2.58 -5.73 10.12
CA ARG A 93 -1.22 -6.02 10.56
C ARG A 93 -0.61 -7.24 9.87
N CYS A 94 -1.41 -8.28 9.63
CA CYS A 94 -0.95 -9.45 8.87
C CYS A 94 -0.64 -9.09 7.40
N LEU A 95 -1.46 -8.25 6.76
CA LEU A 95 -1.16 -7.73 5.41
C LEU A 95 0.13 -6.90 5.40
N VAL A 96 0.34 -6.06 6.42
CA VAL A 96 1.56 -5.26 6.58
C VAL A 96 2.79 -6.15 6.77
N ALA A 97 2.69 -7.22 7.56
CA ALA A 97 3.78 -8.19 7.74
C ALA A 97 4.15 -8.86 6.41
N ILE A 98 3.16 -9.36 5.65
CA ILE A 98 3.38 -9.95 4.32
C ILE A 98 3.99 -8.91 3.36
N ALA A 99 3.57 -7.66 3.44
CA ALA A 99 4.10 -6.59 2.60
C ALA A 99 5.53 -6.16 2.96
N ARG A 100 5.94 -6.33 4.22
CA ARG A 100 7.29 -5.99 4.69
C ARG A 100 8.30 -7.10 4.36
N ASP A 101 7.96 -8.35 4.65
CA ASP A 101 8.87 -9.49 4.49
C ASP A 101 8.70 -10.21 3.14
N GLY A 102 7.61 -9.96 2.41
CA GLY A 102 7.32 -10.65 1.16
C GLY A 102 8.35 -10.41 0.05
N ALA A 103 9.11 -9.31 0.09
CA ALA A 103 10.21 -9.07 -0.85
C ALA A 103 11.38 -10.05 -0.60
N LYS A 104 11.66 -10.35 0.68
CA LYS A 104 12.69 -11.31 1.11
C LYS A 104 12.31 -12.73 0.74
N GLU A 105 11.08 -13.11 1.05
CA GLU A 105 10.57 -14.46 0.86
C GLU A 105 10.11 -14.74 -0.59
N ARG A 106 10.21 -13.74 -1.47
CA ARG A 106 9.73 -13.76 -2.86
C ARG A 106 8.25 -14.19 -2.94
N ASP A 107 7.45 -13.69 -2.01
CA ASP A 107 6.06 -14.07 -1.89
C ASP A 107 5.24 -13.55 -3.09
N ARG A 108 4.46 -14.44 -3.71
CA ARG A 108 3.59 -14.10 -4.85
C ARG A 108 2.45 -13.16 -4.42
N LEU A 109 2.09 -13.18 -3.14
CA LEU A 109 1.02 -12.35 -2.59
C LEU A 109 1.43 -10.93 -2.25
N LEU A 110 2.73 -10.62 -2.22
CA LEU A 110 3.26 -9.30 -1.88
C LEU A 110 2.53 -8.17 -2.62
N ARG A 111 2.49 -8.26 -3.96
CA ARG A 111 1.88 -7.21 -4.79
C ARG A 111 0.39 -7.07 -4.55
N SER A 112 -0.30 -8.19 -4.32
CA SER A 112 -1.72 -8.18 -4.03
C SER A 112 -2.04 -7.67 -2.62
N ALA A 113 -1.19 -7.95 -1.64
CA ALA A 113 -1.29 -7.44 -0.28
C ALA A 113 -1.03 -5.92 -0.26
N LEU A 114 0.02 -5.46 -0.95
CA LEU A 114 0.29 -4.03 -1.16
C LEU A 114 -0.88 -3.33 -1.87
N ALA A 115 -1.47 -3.96 -2.89
CA ALA A 115 -2.65 -3.41 -3.55
C ALA A 115 -3.83 -3.27 -2.58
N THR A 116 -4.10 -4.28 -1.74
CA THR A 116 -5.16 -4.18 -0.72
C THR A 116 -4.87 -3.12 0.33
N LEU A 117 -3.62 -2.98 0.79
CA LEU A 117 -3.21 -1.92 1.72
C LEU A 117 -3.37 -0.53 1.08
N ASN A 118 -2.97 -0.40 -0.19
CA ASN A 118 -3.10 0.85 -0.94
C ASN A 118 -4.58 1.23 -1.17
N GLU A 119 -5.46 0.24 -1.36
CA GLU A 119 -6.91 0.46 -1.41
C GLU A 119 -7.48 1.00 -0.09
N MET A 120 -6.95 0.58 1.07
CA MET A 120 -7.35 1.16 2.37
C MET A 120 -6.99 2.65 2.47
N GLY A 121 -5.85 3.03 1.88
CA GLY A 121 -5.34 4.40 1.88
C GLY A 121 -5.96 5.32 0.81
N ARG A 122 -6.57 4.76 -0.25
CA ARG A 122 -7.16 5.55 -1.35
C ARG A 122 -8.66 5.72 -1.21
N ARG A 123 -9.14 6.90 -1.59
CA ARG A 123 -10.53 7.11 -2.01
C ARG A 123 -10.74 6.37 -3.35
N GLN A 124 -11.72 5.46 -3.42
CA GLN A 124 -12.32 5.09 -4.70
C GLN A 124 -13.05 6.31 -5.26
N SER A 125 -12.31 7.19 -5.91
CA SER A 125 -12.88 8.15 -6.85
C SER A 125 -12.07 8.02 -8.13
N VAL A 126 -12.72 7.43 -9.12
CA VAL A 126 -12.26 7.29 -10.50
C VAL A 126 -12.03 8.70 -11.06
N THR A 127 -10.85 9.28 -10.90
CA THR A 127 -10.50 10.57 -11.52
C THR A 127 -8.98 10.74 -11.63
N VAL A 128 -8.27 9.80 -12.25
CA VAL A 128 -6.91 10.10 -12.76
C VAL A 128 -6.71 9.47 -14.13
N VAL A 129 -7.61 9.80 -15.05
CA VAL A 129 -7.28 9.88 -16.49
C VAL A 129 -8.19 10.96 -17.07
N LEU A 130 -7.67 12.18 -17.19
CA LEU A 130 -7.85 12.99 -18.40
C LEU A 130 -6.73 14.03 -18.40
N TYR A 131 -5.77 13.75 -19.27
CA TYR A 131 -4.77 14.68 -19.74
C TYR A 131 -5.43 16.00 -20.16
N GLY A 132 -4.84 17.13 -19.77
CA GLY A 132 -4.97 18.40 -20.48
C GLY A 132 -6.36 19.03 -20.47
N THR A 133 -6.68 19.77 -19.40
CA THR A 133 -7.21 21.15 -19.45
C THR A 133 -7.62 21.55 -18.02
N VAL A 134 -6.88 22.50 -17.48
CA VAL A 134 -6.77 22.87 -16.06
C VAL A 134 -8.03 23.56 -15.49
N PHE A 135 -9.17 23.56 -16.20
CA PHE A 135 -10.28 24.46 -15.85
C PHE A 135 -11.63 23.79 -15.56
N MET A 136 -11.78 22.48 -15.75
CA MET A 136 -13.06 21.79 -15.56
C MET A 136 -13.10 20.85 -14.34
N ILE A 137 -12.31 21.12 -13.30
CA ILE A 137 -12.28 20.32 -12.06
C ILE A 137 -13.07 20.98 -10.92
N HIS A 138 -13.28 22.29 -10.93
CA HIS A 138 -14.02 22.95 -9.84
C HIS A 138 -15.54 22.75 -9.89
N VAL A 139 -16.13 22.38 -11.03
CA VAL A 139 -17.60 22.25 -11.15
C VAL A 139 -18.14 20.88 -10.70
N THR A 140 -17.31 19.83 -10.69
CA THR A 140 -17.73 18.49 -10.20
C THR A 140 -17.41 18.25 -8.72
N GLN A 141 -16.66 19.16 -8.09
CA GLN A 141 -16.26 19.05 -6.68
C GLN A 141 -17.40 19.36 -5.69
N SER A 142 -18.47 20.03 -6.15
CA SER A 142 -19.58 20.49 -5.30
C SER A 142 -20.84 19.61 -5.33
N LEU A 143 -20.88 18.55 -6.15
CA LEU A 143 -22.07 17.69 -6.33
C LEU A 143 -21.81 16.19 -6.10
N LEU A 144 -20.63 15.82 -5.57
CA LEU A 144 -20.26 14.45 -5.20
C LEU A 144 -20.11 14.28 -3.68
N GLY A 145 -21.03 14.91 -2.95
CA GLY A 145 -21.15 14.86 -1.48
C GLY A 145 -21.59 13.52 -0.88
N HIS A 146 -21.64 12.40 -1.63
CA HIS A 146 -22.16 11.12 -1.11
C HIS A 146 -21.34 9.85 -1.44
N PHE A 147 -20.17 9.94 -2.07
CA PHE A 147 -19.29 8.77 -2.31
C PHE A 147 -17.86 9.02 -1.81
N ALA A 148 -17.73 9.57 -0.60
CA ALA A 148 -16.46 9.59 0.11
C ALA A 148 -16.24 8.22 0.79
N ALA A 149 -15.93 7.19 0.01
CA ALA A 149 -15.40 5.94 0.56
C ALA A 149 -13.95 6.19 1.02
N ILE A 150 -13.82 6.82 2.19
CA ILE A 150 -12.63 6.70 3.03
C ILE A 150 -12.68 5.26 3.54
N LEU A 151 -11.87 4.38 2.97
CA LEU A 151 -11.89 2.94 3.27
C LEU A 151 -11.28 2.58 4.65
N ASN A 152 -11.14 3.56 5.56
CA ASN A 152 -10.51 3.48 6.88
C ASN A 152 -9.00 3.80 6.91
N THR A 153 -8.71 5.10 6.85
CA THR A 153 -7.36 5.64 6.99
C THR A 153 -6.76 5.43 8.39
N GLN A 154 -7.60 5.37 9.44
CA GLN A 154 -7.13 5.18 10.82
C GLN A 154 -6.43 3.82 10.97
N VAL A 155 -7.10 2.74 10.54
CA VAL A 155 -6.54 1.39 10.61
C VAL A 155 -5.28 1.27 9.74
N PHE A 156 -5.21 1.97 8.60
CA PHE A 156 -4.02 1.97 7.74
C PHE A 156 -2.79 2.61 8.41
N VAL A 157 -2.98 3.70 9.17
CA VAL A 157 -1.89 4.35 9.90
C VAL A 157 -1.52 3.55 11.15
N GLU A 158 -2.50 3.07 11.92
CA GLU A 158 -2.28 2.28 13.14
C GLU A 158 -1.63 0.91 12.90
N CYS A 159 -1.82 0.33 11.71
CA CYS A 159 -1.13 -0.91 11.35
C CYS A 159 0.31 -0.69 10.88
N GLY A 160 0.77 0.56 10.75
CA GLY A 160 2.09 0.89 10.22
C GLY A 160 2.16 0.79 8.69
N GLY A 161 1.03 0.90 7.99
CA GLY A 161 0.96 0.77 6.54
C GLY A 161 1.78 1.81 5.78
N VAL A 162 1.91 3.04 6.31
CA VAL A 162 2.65 4.14 5.67
C VAL A 162 4.12 3.77 5.45
N GLY A 163 4.81 3.31 6.50
CA GLY A 163 6.23 2.94 6.43
C GLY A 163 6.47 1.75 5.51
N VAL A 164 5.57 0.75 5.49
CA VAL A 164 5.70 -0.40 4.59
C VAL A 164 5.45 -0.02 3.14
N VAL A 165 4.50 0.86 2.85
CA VAL A 165 4.29 1.37 1.48
C VAL A 165 5.49 2.21 1.04
N LEU A 166 6.03 3.09 1.91
CA LEU A 166 7.24 3.88 1.61
C LEU A 166 8.47 3.00 1.34
N HIS A 167 8.65 1.95 2.14
CA HIS A 167 9.71 0.96 1.91
C HIS A 167 9.55 0.31 0.53
N ASN A 168 8.36 -0.23 0.24
CA ASN A 168 8.11 -0.93 -1.02
C ASN A 168 8.14 -0.02 -2.26
N VAL A 169 7.97 1.28 -2.11
CA VAL A 169 8.15 2.26 -3.21
C VAL A 169 9.57 2.24 -3.76
N LEU A 170 10.58 2.06 -2.89
CA LEU A 170 11.99 2.01 -3.28
C LEU A 170 12.40 0.65 -3.90
N ASP A 171 11.65 -0.42 -3.62
CA ASP A 171 11.83 -1.74 -4.26
C ASP A 171 11.08 -1.86 -5.60
N CYS A 172 10.16 -0.93 -5.91
CA CYS A 172 9.33 -0.98 -7.11
C CYS A 172 9.96 -0.21 -8.29
N ALA A 173 10.57 -0.95 -9.23
CA ALA A 173 11.08 -0.39 -10.49
C ALA A 173 9.97 -0.01 -11.51
N MET A 174 8.73 -0.49 -11.32
CA MET A 174 7.61 -0.25 -12.25
C MET A 174 6.95 1.11 -11.96
N PRO A 175 6.90 2.06 -12.93
CA PRO A 175 6.45 3.42 -12.68
C PRO A 175 4.98 3.51 -12.26
N ARG A 176 4.09 2.75 -12.91
CA ARG A 176 2.64 2.76 -12.60
C ARG A 176 2.32 2.28 -11.19
N ILE A 177 3.07 1.28 -10.70
CA ILE A 177 2.88 0.74 -9.35
C ILE A 177 3.43 1.73 -8.33
N ASN A 178 4.63 2.26 -8.58
CA ASN A 178 5.27 3.26 -7.73
C ASN A 178 4.38 4.51 -7.57
N GLU A 179 3.83 5.03 -8.67
CA GLU A 179 2.87 6.14 -8.65
C GLU A 179 1.59 5.81 -7.86
N ALA A 180 1.03 4.60 -8.03
CA ALA A 180 -0.16 4.20 -7.30
C ALA A 180 0.09 4.13 -5.78
N LEU A 181 1.26 3.63 -5.34
CA LEU A 181 1.64 3.54 -3.94
C LEU A 181 1.86 4.92 -3.32
N LEU A 182 2.61 5.79 -4.01
CA LEU A 182 2.82 7.18 -3.58
C LEU A 182 1.55 8.01 -3.62
N ALA A 183 0.57 7.67 -4.46
CA ALA A 183 -0.68 8.41 -4.48
C ALA A 183 -1.49 8.24 -3.17
N ALA A 184 -1.45 7.07 -2.51
CA ALA A 184 -2.03 6.92 -1.16
C ALA A 184 -1.26 7.74 -0.12
N ILE A 185 0.07 7.59 -0.11
CA ILE A 185 1.08 8.57 0.29
C ILE A 185 0.60 10.02 0.46
N LEU A 186 0.54 10.64 -0.72
CA LEU A 186 0.26 12.05 -0.94
C LEU A 186 -1.17 12.43 -0.53
N TYR A 187 -2.12 11.49 -0.63
CA TYR A 187 -3.48 11.70 -0.15
C TYR A 187 -3.52 11.88 1.37
N LEU A 188 -2.76 11.08 2.13
CA LEU A 188 -2.65 11.21 3.58
C LEU A 188 -2.02 12.54 3.99
N LEU A 189 -1.00 12.99 3.25
CA LEU A 189 -0.33 14.29 3.47
C LEU A 189 -1.24 15.50 3.23
N ASN A 190 -2.23 15.35 2.35
CA ASN A 190 -3.22 16.38 2.09
C ASN A 190 -4.20 16.56 3.27
N THR A 191 -4.40 15.52 4.08
CA THR A 191 -5.28 15.57 5.25
C THR A 191 -4.50 16.05 6.49
N PRO A 192 -4.95 17.11 7.19
CA PRO A 192 -4.18 17.69 8.30
C PRO A 192 -3.98 16.72 9.48
N LEU A 193 -4.94 15.82 9.71
CA LEU A 193 -4.90 14.84 10.81
C LEU A 193 -3.77 13.80 10.66
N TRP A 194 -3.47 13.38 9.42
CA TRP A 194 -2.54 12.29 9.14
C TRP A 194 -1.16 12.77 8.68
N ARG A 195 -1.02 14.08 8.40
CA ARG A 195 0.24 14.72 8.04
C ARG A 195 1.43 14.38 8.96
N PRO A 196 1.34 14.41 10.31
CA PRO A 196 2.50 14.10 11.15
C PRO A 196 2.96 12.65 11.01
N HIS A 197 2.06 11.71 10.71
CA HIS A 197 2.39 10.30 10.52
C HIS A 197 3.08 10.03 9.16
N CYS A 198 3.08 11.01 8.26
CA CYS A 198 3.70 10.91 6.93
C CYS A 198 5.03 11.67 6.83
N SER A 199 5.64 12.04 7.96
CA SER A 199 6.95 12.70 8.00
C SER A 199 8.07 11.87 7.37
N GLU A 200 7.89 10.55 7.31
CA GLU A 200 8.81 9.58 6.72
C GLU A 200 8.94 9.66 5.20
N LEU A 201 8.12 10.48 4.51
CA LEU A 201 8.20 10.62 3.03
C LEU A 201 9.63 10.95 2.55
N HIS A 202 10.42 11.68 3.36
CA HIS A 202 11.80 12.02 3.05
C HIS A 202 12.71 10.81 2.84
N GLN A 203 12.34 9.62 3.34
CA GLN A 203 13.07 8.36 3.12
C GLN A 203 13.21 8.02 1.63
N VAL A 204 12.30 8.50 0.78
CA VAL A 204 12.37 8.33 -0.68
C VAL A 204 13.67 8.92 -1.26
N LEU A 205 14.25 9.93 -0.61
CA LEU A 205 15.49 10.58 -1.04
C LEU A 205 16.75 9.88 -0.51
N ALA A 206 16.62 8.92 0.41
CA ALA A 206 17.76 8.25 1.04
C ALA A 206 18.75 7.61 0.04
N PRO A 207 18.30 6.98 -1.07
CA PRO A 207 19.23 6.45 -2.07
C PRO A 207 20.09 7.52 -2.76
N PHE A 208 19.68 8.79 -2.74
CA PHE A 208 20.43 9.91 -3.29
C PHE A 208 21.33 10.58 -2.26
N SER A 209 20.93 10.59 -0.98
CA SER A 209 21.69 11.26 0.08
C SER A 209 22.79 10.40 0.67
N ASP A 210 22.58 9.10 0.77
CA ASP A 210 23.48 8.20 1.48
C ASP A 210 24.34 7.40 0.50
N PHE A 211 25.66 7.64 0.53
CA PHE A 211 26.62 6.89 -0.31
C PHE A 211 26.63 5.39 -0.01
N ASN A 212 26.39 5.01 1.25
CA ASN A 212 26.35 3.62 1.70
C ASN A 212 24.91 3.17 2.01
N TYR A 213 23.95 3.62 1.21
CA TYR A 213 22.54 3.27 1.41
C TYR A 213 22.33 1.75 1.34
N LYS A 214 21.87 1.18 2.46
CA LYS A 214 21.38 -0.20 2.54
C LYS A 214 19.89 -0.16 2.87
N HIS A 215 19.06 -0.47 1.88
CA HIS A 215 17.62 -0.52 2.09
C HIS A 215 17.19 -1.76 2.87
N THR A 216 17.92 -2.85 2.67
CA THR A 216 17.56 -4.17 3.12
C THR A 216 18.68 -4.70 4.02
N SER A 217 18.31 -5.33 5.14
CA SER A 217 19.28 -5.82 6.13
C SER A 217 19.97 -7.13 5.74
N TYR A 218 19.53 -7.76 4.65
CA TYR A 218 20.10 -8.99 4.10
C TYR A 218 20.73 -8.70 2.74
N ASP A 219 21.84 -9.39 2.45
CA ASP A 219 22.51 -9.29 1.18
C ASP A 219 21.71 -10.07 0.11
N LEU A 220 21.60 -9.49 -1.10
CA LEU A 220 20.97 -10.13 -2.24
C LEU A 220 22.04 -10.88 -3.05
N ASP A 221 22.15 -12.20 -2.83
CA ASP A 221 23.20 -13.04 -3.45
C ASP A 221 23.25 -13.01 -5.00
N TYR A 222 22.20 -12.51 -5.65
CA TYR A 222 22.06 -12.48 -7.10
C TYR A 222 22.45 -11.14 -7.75
N TYR A 223 22.53 -10.06 -6.96
CA TYR A 223 22.81 -8.72 -7.48
C TYR A 223 24.15 -8.22 -6.97
N SER A 224 24.92 -7.60 -7.86
CA SER A 224 26.07 -6.80 -7.41
C SER A 224 25.56 -5.58 -6.62
N LYS A 225 26.36 -5.10 -5.66
CA LYS A 225 26.04 -3.88 -4.89
C LYS A 225 25.77 -2.66 -5.79
N SER A 226 26.41 -2.62 -6.97
CA SER A 226 26.21 -1.56 -7.95
C SER A 226 24.84 -1.66 -8.64
N GLU A 227 24.41 -2.86 -9.03
CA GLU A 227 23.10 -3.07 -9.67
C GLU A 227 21.95 -2.82 -8.69
N GLU A 228 22.08 -3.27 -7.44
CA GLU A 228 21.08 -3.00 -6.40
C GLU A 228 20.94 -1.49 -6.18
N ARG A 229 22.07 -0.76 -6.12
CA ARG A 229 22.09 0.70 -6.01
C ARG A 229 21.43 1.36 -7.23
N GLU A 230 21.70 0.89 -8.44
CA GLU A 230 21.10 1.45 -9.65
C GLU A 230 19.57 1.25 -9.65
N LEU A 231 19.08 0.05 -9.35
CA LEU A 231 17.65 -0.24 -9.26
C LEU A 231 16.94 0.65 -8.23
N ARG A 232 17.53 0.83 -7.05
CA ARG A 232 17.00 1.71 -5.98
C ARG A 232 17.01 3.17 -6.40
N THR A 233 18.07 3.62 -7.06
CA THR A 233 18.19 4.99 -7.58
C THR A 233 17.14 5.25 -8.66
N GLN A 234 16.89 4.28 -9.54
CA GLN A 234 15.82 4.36 -10.55
C GLN A 234 14.43 4.44 -9.91
N ALA A 235 14.15 3.61 -8.89
CA ALA A 235 12.88 3.66 -8.16
C ALA A 235 12.69 4.98 -7.39
N ALA A 236 13.74 5.45 -6.72
CA ALA A 236 13.75 6.74 -6.01
C ALA A 236 13.53 7.90 -6.97
N LYS A 237 14.15 7.89 -8.15
CA LYS A 237 13.92 8.90 -9.19
C LYS A 237 12.45 8.97 -9.61
N LEU A 238 11.81 7.83 -9.87
CA LEU A 238 10.38 7.78 -10.20
C LEU A 238 9.54 8.35 -9.06
N ALA A 239 9.88 8.00 -7.83
CA ALA A 239 9.16 8.46 -6.65
C ALA A 239 9.27 9.98 -6.44
N VAL A 240 10.47 10.55 -6.57
CA VAL A 240 10.69 12.01 -6.51
C VAL A 240 9.91 12.72 -7.62
N LEU A 241 9.90 12.17 -8.84
CA LEU A 241 9.13 12.73 -9.95
C LEU A 241 7.62 12.75 -9.67
N VAL A 242 7.07 11.74 -8.99
CA VAL A 242 5.66 11.71 -8.58
C VAL A 242 5.40 12.74 -7.47
N CYS A 243 6.28 12.84 -6.48
CA CYS A 243 6.17 13.83 -5.41
C CYS A 243 6.17 15.27 -5.96
N LEU A 244 7.09 15.58 -6.89
CA LEU A 244 7.19 16.90 -7.52
C LEU A 244 6.00 17.24 -8.42
N ARG A 245 5.35 16.25 -9.04
CA ARG A 245 4.11 16.45 -9.82
C ARG A 245 2.89 16.75 -8.95
N SER A 246 2.95 16.45 -7.66
CA SER A 246 1.85 16.63 -6.72
C SER A 246 2.09 17.85 -5.82
N TRP A 247 1.04 18.64 -5.56
CA TRP A 247 1.13 19.76 -4.62
C TRP A 247 1.50 19.34 -3.18
N PRO A 248 0.88 18.29 -2.57
CA PRO A 248 1.23 17.88 -1.21
C PRO A 248 2.68 17.40 -1.09
N GLY A 249 3.18 16.69 -2.11
CA GLY A 249 4.57 16.22 -2.16
C GLY A 249 5.54 17.38 -2.29
N LEU A 250 5.31 18.29 -3.23
CA LEU A 250 6.14 19.47 -3.43
C LEU A 250 6.23 20.33 -2.16
N VAL A 251 5.09 20.64 -1.53
CA VAL A 251 5.06 21.42 -0.29
C VAL A 251 5.83 20.71 0.82
N SER A 252 5.65 19.39 0.98
CA SER A 252 6.35 18.64 2.02
C SER A 252 7.87 18.59 1.82
N LEU A 253 8.34 18.46 0.58
CA LEU A 253 9.77 18.42 0.24
C LEU A 253 10.45 19.79 0.31
N CYS A 254 9.69 20.87 0.06
CA CYS A 254 10.16 22.25 0.13
C CYS A 254 10.08 22.86 1.53
N GLN A 255 9.57 22.14 2.54
CA GLN A 255 9.46 22.67 3.88
C GLN A 255 10.85 23.03 4.46
N PRO A 256 10.98 24.21 5.08
CA PRO A 256 12.27 24.69 5.58
C PRO A 256 12.84 23.81 6.70
N ASN A 257 11.98 23.08 7.41
CA ASN A 257 12.37 22.23 8.53
C ASN A 257 13.15 20.97 8.11
N THR A 258 12.87 20.44 6.92
CA THR A 258 13.48 19.20 6.42
C THR A 258 14.45 19.44 5.28
N ALA A 259 14.32 20.58 4.57
CA ALA A 259 15.25 21.07 3.55
C ALA A 259 15.74 19.99 2.56
N ALA A 260 14.92 18.99 2.27
CA ALA A 260 15.37 17.76 1.63
C ALA A 260 15.71 17.97 0.14
N LEU A 261 15.05 18.93 -0.50
CA LEU A 261 15.46 19.38 -1.83
C LEU A 261 16.75 20.20 -1.80
N LYS A 262 16.99 20.97 -0.74
CA LYS A 262 18.26 21.70 -0.59
C LYS A 262 19.42 20.74 -0.33
N SER A 263 19.21 19.68 0.45
CA SER A 263 20.23 18.65 0.65
C SER A 263 20.51 17.91 -0.66
N LEU A 264 19.48 17.54 -1.43
CA LEU A 264 19.66 16.94 -2.75
C LEU A 264 20.42 17.88 -3.70
N VAL A 265 20.08 19.16 -3.74
CA VAL A 265 20.80 20.15 -4.55
C VAL A 265 22.24 20.31 -4.05
N ALA A 266 22.46 20.38 -2.74
CA ALA A 266 23.80 20.49 -2.15
C ALA A 266 24.67 19.26 -2.43
N LEU A 267 24.08 18.07 -2.59
CA LEU A 267 24.76 16.84 -3.03
C LEU A 267 25.15 16.85 -4.52
N LEU A 268 24.54 17.71 -5.33
CA LEU A 268 24.90 17.90 -6.74
C LEU A 268 26.05 18.89 -6.95
N TYR A 269 26.32 19.75 -5.95
CA TYR A 269 27.38 20.76 -6.00
C TYR A 269 28.82 20.27 -5.74
N PRO A 270 29.12 19.10 -5.11
CA PRO A 270 30.49 18.58 -5.00
C PRO A 270 30.84 17.64 -6.17
N ASN A 271 32.14 17.51 -6.43
CA ASN A 271 32.80 16.88 -7.59
C ASN A 271 32.63 15.35 -7.76
N HIS A 272 31.48 14.76 -7.42
CA HIS A 272 31.28 13.31 -7.57
C HIS A 272 30.51 12.99 -8.86
N GLU A 273 31.20 12.39 -9.85
CA GLU A 273 30.63 12.08 -11.17
C GLU A 273 29.48 11.07 -11.10
N GLU A 274 29.53 10.09 -10.19
CA GLU A 274 28.54 9.01 -10.09
C GLU A 274 27.15 9.50 -9.66
N THR A 275 27.06 10.44 -8.73
CA THR A 275 25.76 10.99 -8.30
C THR A 275 25.14 11.86 -9.37
N ARG A 276 25.95 12.58 -10.18
CA ARG A 276 25.46 13.40 -11.32
C ARG A 276 24.81 12.55 -12.40
N VAL A 277 25.35 11.38 -12.74
CA VAL A 277 24.79 10.52 -13.80
C VAL A 277 23.45 9.89 -13.38
N GLY A 278 23.31 9.50 -12.11
CA GLY A 278 22.06 8.92 -11.57
C GLY A 278 20.93 9.94 -11.33
N THR A 279 21.27 11.16 -10.94
CA THR A 279 20.30 12.26 -10.66
C THR A 279 19.97 13.12 -11.88
N CYS A 280 20.87 13.24 -12.86
CA CYS A 280 20.64 13.92 -14.14
C CYS A 280 20.45 12.93 -15.31
N PRO A 281 19.30 12.28 -15.44
CA PRO A 281 18.74 11.99 -16.74
C PRO A 281 18.08 13.28 -17.27
N LYS A 282 18.05 13.45 -18.58
CA LYS A 282 17.47 14.54 -19.40
C LYS A 282 16.04 15.05 -19.01
N ALA A 283 15.42 14.55 -17.94
CA ALA A 283 14.10 14.88 -17.42
C ALA A 283 14.03 16.20 -16.62
N VAL A 284 15.09 16.65 -15.94
CA VAL A 284 15.05 17.93 -15.18
C VAL A 284 14.96 19.12 -16.15
N HIS A 285 15.54 19.01 -17.35
CA HIS A 285 15.37 20.00 -18.42
C HIS A 285 13.96 19.97 -19.03
N ALA A 286 13.24 18.84 -18.98
CA ALA A 286 11.89 18.73 -19.50
C ALA A 286 10.80 19.15 -18.50
N ALA A 287 11.09 19.14 -17.19
CA ALA A 287 10.15 19.56 -16.15
C ALA A 287 10.16 21.08 -15.89
N LEU A 288 11.15 21.81 -16.42
CA LEU A 288 11.30 23.27 -16.31
C LEU A 288 10.96 24.01 -17.62
N VAL A 289 10.57 23.29 -18.68
CA VAL A 289 10.11 23.87 -19.97
C VAL A 289 8.65 23.48 -20.21
N VAL A 290 7.79 23.78 -19.24
CA VAL A 290 6.34 24.01 -19.41
C VAL A 290 5.94 25.13 -18.47
#